data_AF-A0A357KU54-F1
#
_entry.id   AF-A0A357KU54-F1
#
_cell.length_a   1.000
_cell.length_b   1.000
_cell.length_c   1.000
_cell.angle_alpha   90.00
_cell.angle_beta   90.00
_cell.angle_gamma   90.00
#
_symmetry.space_group_name_H-M   'P 1'
#
loop_
_entity.id
_entity.type
_entity.pdbx_description
1 polymer ?
#
loop_
_entity_poly.entity_id
_entity_poly.type
_entity_poly.pdbx_seq_one_letter_code
_entity_poly.pdbx_strand_id
1 'polypeptide(L)'
;AIELSLALSNMVEAGYTAAAMEVSSHSLDQGRVAALDFDVAIFTNITGDHLDYHKSFESYAEAKSKLFRSLRPEALAIVNADDPHADRVLQGCRARVLRCSATTHAGADCFVRAEASSFDGATLGLVGPWGECSARTPLIGAFNAMN
;
A
#
# COMPACT_ATOMS: atom_id res chain seq x y z
N ALA A 1 -16.53 9.42 -8.97
CA ALA A 1 -16.24 8.59 -10.16
C ALA A 1 -15.91 9.50 -11.35
N ILE A 2 -16.84 10.35 -11.81
CA ILE A 2 -16.64 11.22 -12.99
C ILE A 2 -15.40 12.13 -12.87
N GLU A 3 -15.24 12.84 -11.76
CA GLU A 3 -14.09 13.74 -11.56
C GLU A 3 -12.73 13.01 -11.60
N LEU A 4 -12.65 11.82 -11.00
CA LEU A 4 -11.45 10.99 -11.01
C LEU A 4 -11.11 10.53 -12.43
N SER A 5 -12.11 10.04 -13.17
CA SER A 5 -11.92 9.62 -14.57
C SER A 5 -11.50 10.79 -15.46
N LEU A 6 -12.06 11.98 -15.24
CA LEU A 6 -11.66 13.20 -15.96
C LEU A 6 -10.20 13.59 -15.65
N ALA A 7 -9.80 13.55 -14.37
CA ALA A 7 -8.43 13.84 -13.98
C ALA A 7 -7.44 12.86 -14.65
N LEU A 8 -7.75 11.56 -14.63
CA LEU A 8 -6.92 10.54 -15.29
C LEU A 8 -6.90 10.73 -16.81
N SER A 9 -8.02 11.08 -17.44
CA SER A 9 -8.07 11.38 -18.88
C SER A 9 -7.15 12.55 -19.24
N ASN A 10 -7.20 13.64 -18.47
CA ASN A 10 -6.33 14.79 -18.70
C ASN A 10 -4.84 14.44 -18.53
N MET A 11 -4.51 13.54 -17.59
CA MET A 11 -3.15 13.04 -17.43
C MET A 11 -2.70 12.23 -18.65
N VAL A 12 -3.56 11.37 -19.20
CA VAL A 12 -3.27 10.62 -20.42
C VAL A 12 -3.05 11.58 -21.60
N GLU A 13 -3.92 12.58 -21.78
CA GLU A 13 -3.81 13.60 -22.83
C GLU A 13 -2.52 14.42 -22.71
N ALA A 14 -2.06 14.69 -21.49
CA ALA A 14 -0.80 15.36 -21.22
C ALA A 14 0.45 14.46 -21.36
N GLY A 15 0.28 13.18 -21.72
CA GLY A 15 1.38 12.24 -21.97
C GLY A 15 1.96 11.58 -20.72
N TYR A 16 1.28 11.66 -19.56
CA TYR A 16 1.70 10.94 -18.36
C TYR A 16 1.46 9.42 -18.55
N THR A 17 2.42 8.61 -18.11
CA THR A 17 2.40 7.15 -18.28
C THR A 17 2.09 6.39 -16.98
N ALA A 18 2.03 7.08 -15.85
CA ALA A 18 1.74 6.49 -14.55
C ALA A 18 1.04 7.51 -13.63
N ALA A 19 0.24 6.99 -12.70
CA ALA A 19 -0.38 7.76 -11.63
C ALA A 19 -0.31 6.95 -10.33
N ALA A 20 -0.02 7.64 -9.23
CA ALA A 20 -0.18 7.10 -7.88
C ALA A 20 -1.33 7.86 -7.21
N MET A 21 -2.18 7.14 -6.49
CA MET A 21 -3.32 7.74 -5.82
C MET A 21 -3.62 7.06 -4.48
N GLU A 22 -4.16 7.84 -3.55
CA GLU A 22 -4.70 7.31 -2.31
C GLU A 22 -6.10 6.74 -2.54
N VAL A 23 -6.33 5.53 -2.03
CA VAL A 23 -7.63 4.84 -2.13
C VAL A 23 -8.18 4.60 -0.72
N SER A 24 -9.06 5.50 -0.28
CA SER A 24 -9.71 5.36 1.03
C SER A 24 -10.65 4.15 1.08
N SER A 25 -10.88 3.61 2.28
CA SER A 25 -11.89 2.56 2.46
C SER A 25 -13.30 3.01 2.11
N HIS A 26 -13.63 4.28 2.33
CA HIS A 26 -14.92 4.84 1.92
C HIS A 26 -15.09 4.78 0.40
N SER A 27 -14.03 5.11 -0.34
CA SER A 27 -14.01 5.04 -1.80
C SER A 27 -14.21 3.61 -2.31
N LEU A 28 -13.61 2.61 -1.64
CA LEU A 28 -13.79 1.20 -1.97
C LEU A 28 -15.19 0.71 -1.63
N ASP A 29 -15.69 1.08 -0.46
CA ASP A 29 -17.00 0.64 -0.01
C ASP A 29 -18.13 1.20 -0.87
N GLN A 30 -17.99 2.44 -1.31
CA GLN A 30 -18.93 3.13 -2.19
C GLN A 30 -18.68 2.90 -3.69
N GLY A 31 -17.72 2.04 -4.05
CA GLY A 31 -17.42 1.72 -5.46
C GLY A 31 -16.89 2.89 -6.30
N ARG A 32 -16.31 3.92 -5.69
CA ARG A 32 -15.85 5.14 -6.39
C ARG A 32 -14.70 4.88 -7.37
N VAL A 33 -13.96 3.78 -7.15
CA VAL A 33 -12.81 3.33 -7.95
C VAL A 33 -13.06 1.98 -8.62
N ALA A 34 -14.30 1.49 -8.65
CA ALA A 34 -14.61 0.13 -9.12
C ALA A 34 -14.34 -0.08 -10.62
N ALA A 35 -14.24 1.00 -11.41
CA ALA A 35 -13.97 0.96 -12.84
C ALA A 35 -12.48 1.19 -13.17
N LEU A 36 -11.60 1.26 -12.17
CA LEU A 36 -10.17 1.44 -12.39
C LEU A 36 -9.44 0.09 -12.34
N ASP A 37 -8.58 -0.13 -13.32
CA ASP A 37 -7.62 -1.22 -13.31
C ASP A 37 -6.32 -0.75 -12.65
N PHE A 38 -5.96 -1.39 -11.53
CA PHE A 38 -4.74 -1.09 -10.79
C PHE A 38 -3.65 -2.11 -11.13
N ASP A 39 -2.47 -1.61 -11.55
CA ASP A 39 -1.30 -2.46 -11.76
C ASP A 39 -0.54 -2.75 -10.46
N VAL A 40 -0.65 -1.86 -9.47
CA VAL A 40 -0.06 -2.01 -8.13
C VAL A 40 -1.04 -1.53 -7.06
N ALA A 41 -1.21 -2.31 -5.99
CA ALA A 41 -1.87 -1.85 -4.77
C ALA A 41 -0.94 -2.01 -3.57
N ILE A 42 -0.93 -1.00 -2.69
CA ILE A 42 -0.06 -0.94 -1.52
C ILE A 42 -0.91 -0.82 -0.26
N PHE A 43 -0.69 -1.71 0.71
CA PHE A 43 -1.29 -1.64 2.05
C PHE A 43 -0.23 -1.24 3.07
N THR A 44 -0.44 -0.10 3.72
CA THR A 44 0.49 0.44 4.72
C THR A 44 0.17 -0.04 6.14
N ASN A 45 -1.06 0.18 6.63
CA ASN A 45 -1.55 -0.30 7.92
C ASN A 45 -3.06 -0.01 8.11
N ILE A 46 -3.63 -0.61 9.15
CA ILE A 46 -4.90 -0.20 9.77
C ILE A 46 -4.66 0.15 11.22
N THR A 47 -5.01 1.38 11.59
CA THR A 47 -5.09 1.83 12.97
C THR A 47 -6.51 2.27 13.30
N GLY A 48 -6.77 2.73 14.53
CA GLY A 48 -8.10 3.09 15.05
C GLY A 48 -8.74 4.33 14.43
N ASP A 49 -8.70 4.45 13.11
CA ASP A 49 -9.37 5.46 12.30
C ASP A 49 -10.64 4.88 11.66
N HIS A 50 -11.62 5.74 11.32
CA HIS A 50 -12.87 5.40 10.61
C HIS A 50 -13.77 4.31 11.25
N LEU A 51 -13.60 4.00 12.54
CA LEU A 51 -14.45 3.03 13.25
C LEU A 51 -15.87 3.53 13.48
N ASP A 52 -16.08 4.85 13.45
CA ASP A 52 -17.40 5.46 13.41
C ASP A 52 -18.19 5.06 12.16
N TYR A 53 -17.50 4.88 11.03
CA TYR A 53 -18.08 4.38 9.78
C TYR A 53 -18.14 2.85 9.75
N HIS A 54 -16.99 2.17 9.85
CA HIS A 54 -16.88 0.72 9.63
C HIS A 54 -17.37 -0.14 10.80
N LYS A 55 -17.52 0.44 11.98
CA LYS A 55 -17.94 -0.20 13.25
C LYS A 55 -16.96 -1.22 13.84
N SER A 56 -16.08 -1.84 13.03
CA SER A 56 -15.04 -2.75 13.50
C SER A 56 -13.81 -2.75 12.61
N PHE A 57 -12.68 -3.22 13.13
CA PHE A 57 -11.44 -3.38 12.36
C PHE A 57 -11.58 -4.43 11.25
N GLU A 58 -12.36 -5.49 11.49
CA GLU A 58 -12.62 -6.54 10.50
C GLU A 58 -13.38 -5.98 9.29
N SER A 59 -14.41 -5.15 9.55
CA SER A 59 -15.17 -4.45 8.51
C SER A 59 -14.28 -3.46 7.74
N TYR A 60 -13.41 -2.74 8.44
CA TYR A 60 -12.46 -1.83 7.82
C TYR A 60 -11.45 -2.56 6.91
N ALA A 61 -10.87 -3.67 7.39
CA ALA A 61 -9.98 -4.53 6.62
C ALA A 61 -10.70 -5.17 5.42
N GLU A 62 -11.95 -5.60 5.60
CA GLU A 62 -12.79 -6.12 4.53
C GLU A 62 -13.02 -5.06 3.45
N ALA A 63 -13.31 -3.82 3.81
CA ALA A 63 -13.46 -2.72 2.85
C ALA A 63 -12.17 -2.49 2.06
N LYS A 64 -10.99 -2.49 2.72
CA LYS A 64 -9.70 -2.36 2.04
C LYS A 64 -9.37 -3.55 1.14
N SER A 65 -9.76 -4.78 1.52
CA SER A 65 -9.52 -5.98 0.71
C SER A 65 -10.19 -5.93 -0.67
N LYS A 66 -11.21 -5.08 -0.87
CA LYS A 66 -11.86 -4.88 -2.17
C LYS A 66 -10.85 -4.43 -3.24
N LEU A 67 -9.87 -3.60 -2.87
CA LEU A 67 -8.80 -3.16 -3.78
C LEU A 67 -7.90 -4.32 -4.21
N PHE A 68 -7.54 -5.19 -3.28
CA PHE A 68 -6.64 -6.33 -3.54
C PHE A 68 -7.33 -7.45 -4.31
N ARG A 69 -8.63 -7.62 -4.11
CA ARG A 69 -9.47 -8.56 -4.88
C ARG A 69 -9.71 -8.10 -6.32
N SER A 70 -9.70 -6.80 -6.59
CA SER A 70 -9.86 -6.29 -7.96
C SER A 70 -8.59 -6.38 -8.79
N LEU A 71 -7.45 -6.71 -8.19
CA LEU A 71 -6.19 -6.84 -8.94
C LEU A 71 -6.22 -8.04 -9.90
N ARG A 72 -5.68 -7.80 -11.10
CA ARG A 72 -5.41 -8.86 -12.09
C ARG A 72 -4.26 -9.77 -11.61
N PRO A 73 -4.18 -11.03 -12.05
CA PRO A 73 -3.09 -11.94 -11.67
C PRO A 73 -1.68 -11.39 -11.96
N GLU A 74 -1.54 -10.58 -13.01
CA GLU A 74 -0.27 -9.97 -13.44
C GLU A 74 0.12 -8.72 -12.62
N ALA A 75 -0.81 -8.17 -11.84
CA ALA A 75 -0.57 -7.01 -10.99
C ALA A 75 0.29 -7.37 -9.76
N LEU A 76 0.68 -6.35 -9.01
CA LEU A 76 1.47 -6.48 -7.79
C LEU A 76 0.70 -5.96 -6.57
N ALA A 77 0.53 -6.81 -5.57
CA ALA A 77 0.07 -6.43 -4.23
C ALA A 77 1.27 -6.30 -3.30
N ILE A 78 1.45 -5.14 -2.68
CA ILE A 78 2.49 -4.88 -1.68
C ILE A 78 1.79 -4.65 -0.35
N VAL A 79 2.21 -5.34 0.71
CA VAL A 79 1.63 -5.16 2.05
C VAL A 79 2.68 -5.03 3.13
N ASN A 80 2.39 -4.22 4.14
CA ASN A 80 3.10 -4.25 5.40
C ASN A 80 2.74 -5.52 6.19
N ALA A 81 3.69 -6.46 6.28
CA ALA A 81 3.53 -7.71 7.02
C ALA A 81 3.61 -7.54 8.54
N ASP A 82 4.05 -6.39 9.04
CA ASP A 82 4.05 -6.09 10.48
C ASP A 82 2.63 -5.73 10.98
N ASP A 83 1.69 -5.44 10.07
CA ASP A 83 0.30 -5.15 10.42
C ASP A 83 -0.53 -6.43 10.53
N PRO A 84 -1.25 -6.66 11.65
CA PRO A 84 -2.00 -7.90 11.88
C PRO A 84 -3.19 -8.09 10.91
N HIS A 85 -3.59 -7.05 10.18
CA HIS A 85 -4.67 -7.10 9.22
C HIS A 85 -4.20 -7.39 7.78
N ALA A 86 -2.88 -7.52 7.55
CA ALA A 86 -2.31 -7.76 6.22
C ALA A 86 -2.94 -8.97 5.51
N ASP A 87 -3.05 -10.11 6.19
CA ASP A 87 -3.63 -11.32 5.61
C ASP A 87 -5.12 -11.17 5.32
N ARG A 88 -5.85 -10.42 6.15
CA ARG A 88 -7.26 -10.11 5.90
C ARG A 88 -7.43 -9.23 4.66
N VAL A 89 -6.57 -8.22 4.51
CA VAL A 89 -6.56 -7.33 3.34
C VAL A 89 -6.22 -8.10 2.06
N LEU A 90 -5.35 -9.09 2.14
CA LEU A 90 -5.00 -9.97 1.02
C LEU A 90 -6.04 -11.05 0.69
N GLN A 91 -7.11 -11.17 1.48
CA GLN A 91 -8.09 -12.23 1.29
C GLN A 91 -8.72 -12.18 -0.13
N GLY A 92 -8.52 -13.24 -0.89
CA GLY A 92 -9.03 -13.36 -2.26
C GLY A 92 -8.21 -12.61 -3.32
N CYS A 93 -7.07 -12.02 -2.95
CA CYS A 93 -6.11 -11.46 -3.89
C CYS A 93 -5.51 -12.59 -4.75
N ARG A 94 -5.45 -12.36 -6.07
CA ARG A 94 -4.88 -13.30 -7.05
C ARG A 94 -3.59 -12.81 -7.68
N ALA A 95 -3.22 -11.56 -7.39
CA ALA A 95 -2.00 -10.93 -7.88
C ALA A 95 -0.77 -11.54 -7.23
N ARG A 96 0.41 -11.24 -7.79
CA ARG A 96 1.67 -11.50 -7.10
C ARG A 96 1.72 -10.65 -5.83
N VAL A 97 2.09 -11.26 -4.71
CA VAL A 97 2.18 -10.57 -3.41
C VAL A 97 3.64 -10.36 -3.04
N LEU A 98 3.95 -9.17 -2.50
CA LEU A 98 5.21 -8.81 -1.88
C LEU A 98 4.94 -8.33 -0.45
N ARG A 99 5.46 -9.05 0.54
CA ARG A 99 5.31 -8.73 1.96
C ARG A 99 6.55 -7.97 2.45
N CYS A 100 6.38 -6.75 2.89
CA CYS A 100 7.45 -5.91 3.43
C CYS A 100 7.39 -5.88 4.95
N SER A 101 8.53 -5.82 5.64
CA SER A 101 8.59 -5.73 7.11
C SER A 101 9.75 -4.85 7.57
N ALA A 102 9.50 -4.04 8.60
CA ALA A 102 10.52 -3.30 9.34
C ALA A 102 10.96 -4.05 10.61
N THR A 103 10.21 -5.06 11.05
CA THR A 103 10.46 -5.82 12.30
C THR A 103 11.01 -7.24 12.12
N THR A 104 11.41 -7.61 10.90
CA THR A 104 11.90 -8.95 10.53
C THR A 104 10.86 -10.08 10.66
N HIS A 105 9.64 -9.80 10.21
CA HIS A 105 8.55 -10.78 10.16
C HIS A 105 8.92 -12.01 9.32
N ALA A 106 8.73 -13.22 9.85
CA ALA A 106 9.21 -14.47 9.22
C ALA A 106 8.58 -14.76 7.83
N GLY A 107 7.40 -14.18 7.56
CA GLY A 107 6.71 -14.28 6.27
C GLY A 107 6.95 -13.13 5.30
N ALA A 108 7.92 -12.25 5.56
CA ALA A 108 8.21 -11.11 4.69
C ALA A 108 9.20 -11.49 3.57
N ASP A 109 8.93 -10.97 2.38
CA ASP A 109 9.78 -11.06 1.18
C ASP A 109 10.81 -9.92 1.12
N CYS A 110 10.52 -8.81 1.80
CA CYS A 110 11.34 -7.60 1.81
C CYS A 110 11.49 -7.07 3.23
N PHE A 111 12.67 -6.53 3.52
CA PHE A 111 13.01 -5.95 4.79
C PHE A 111 13.53 -4.54 4.63
N VAL A 112 13.12 -3.66 5.53
CA VAL A 112 13.68 -2.32 5.66
C VAL A 112 14.26 -2.13 7.06
N ARG A 113 15.41 -1.47 7.14
CA ARG A 113 16.05 -1.09 8.41
C ARG A 113 16.53 0.34 8.33
N ALA A 114 16.27 1.12 9.38
CA ALA A 114 16.93 2.41 9.55
C ALA A 114 18.37 2.16 10.01
N GLU A 115 19.33 2.37 9.11
CA GLU A 115 20.77 2.20 9.39
C GLU A 115 21.32 3.40 10.17
N ALA A 116 20.82 4.59 9.86
CA ALA A 116 21.11 5.81 10.58
C ALA A 116 19.87 6.71 10.62
N SER A 117 19.71 7.49 11.68
CA SER A 117 18.65 8.49 11.79
C SER A 117 19.18 9.72 12.52
N SER A 118 18.82 10.89 11.98
CA SER A 118 19.21 12.21 12.48
C SER A 118 18.02 13.16 12.34
N PHE A 119 18.11 14.38 12.85
CA PHE A 119 17.06 15.39 12.65
C PHE A 119 16.88 15.80 11.18
N ASP A 120 17.88 15.55 10.33
CA ASP A 120 17.85 15.87 8.90
C ASP A 120 17.34 14.69 8.03
N GLY A 121 16.90 13.60 8.66
CA GLY A 121 16.36 12.42 7.98
C GLY A 121 17.05 11.11 8.37
N ALA A 122 16.76 10.07 7.60
CA ALA A 122 17.23 8.71 7.82
C ALA A 122 17.88 8.09 6.58
N THR A 123 18.84 7.20 6.83
CA THR A 123 19.39 6.27 5.84
C THR A 123 18.74 4.91 6.05
N LEU A 124 18.16 4.36 5.01
CA LEU A 124 17.43 3.10 5.01
C LEU A 124 18.21 2.04 4.22
N GLY A 125 18.43 0.90 4.84
CA GLY A 125 18.85 -0.33 4.17
C GLY A 125 17.62 -1.12 3.76
N LEU A 126 17.53 -1.49 2.49
CA LEU A 126 16.42 -2.20 1.86
C LEU A 126 16.94 -3.51 1.30
N VAL A 127 16.30 -4.62 1.68
CA VAL A 127 16.62 -5.96 1.19
C VAL A 127 15.37 -6.58 0.61
N GLY A 128 15.43 -7.11 -0.61
CA GLY A 128 14.29 -7.78 -1.23
C GLY A 128 14.70 -8.66 -2.42
N PRO A 129 13.75 -9.12 -3.24
CA PRO A 129 14.03 -9.92 -4.44
C PRO A 129 14.95 -9.24 -5.46
N TRP A 130 15.14 -7.92 -5.35
CA TRP A 130 16.06 -7.13 -6.16
C TRP A 130 17.49 -7.05 -5.59
N GLY A 131 17.76 -7.70 -4.45
CA GLY A 131 19.02 -7.60 -3.72
C GLY A 131 18.98 -6.53 -2.63
N GLU A 132 20.15 -6.00 -2.31
CA GLU A 132 20.33 -4.99 -1.27
C GLU A 132 20.52 -3.60 -1.90
N CYS A 133 19.83 -2.59 -1.37
CA CYS A 133 20.04 -1.20 -1.73
C CYS A 133 19.91 -0.27 -0.52
N SER A 134 20.45 0.94 -0.66
CA SER A 134 20.38 1.99 0.36
C SER A 134 19.60 3.18 -0.19
N ALA A 135 18.77 3.79 0.66
CA ALA A 135 18.01 5.00 0.34
C ALA A 135 18.20 6.06 1.44
N ARG A 136 18.03 7.34 1.11
CA ARG A 136 17.99 8.43 2.08
C ARG A 136 16.66 9.16 1.96
N THR A 137 16.02 9.41 3.10
CA THR A 137 14.76 10.14 3.19
C THR A 137 14.90 11.29 4.20
N PRO A 138 14.26 12.45 3.97
CA PRO A 138 14.19 13.51 4.98
C PRO A 138 13.27 13.13 6.16
N LEU A 139 12.51 12.03 6.03
CA LEU A 139 11.59 11.57 7.06
C LEU A 139 12.31 10.68 8.07
N ILE A 140 11.89 10.78 9.34
CA ILE A 140 12.47 10.03 10.46
C ILE A 140 11.46 9.05 11.05
N GLY A 141 11.95 7.97 11.67
CA GLY A 141 11.14 7.01 12.42
C GLY A 141 10.76 5.75 11.65
N ALA A 142 10.53 4.67 12.40
CA ALA A 142 10.29 3.33 11.84
C ALA A 142 9.06 3.26 10.93
N PHE A 143 8.01 4.01 11.25
CA PHE A 143 6.82 4.13 10.39
C PHE A 143 7.14 4.70 9.00
N ASN A 144 7.99 5.74 8.95
CA ASN A 144 8.40 6.34 7.69
C ASN A 144 9.45 5.51 6.95
N ALA A 145 10.22 4.67 7.66
CA ALA A 145 11.06 3.67 7.01
C ALA A 145 10.23 2.60 6.31
N MET A 146 9.07 2.25 6.88
CA MET A 146 8.15 1.26 6.32
C MET A 146 7.34 1.76 5.11
N ASN A 147 7.08 3.08 5.03
CA ASN A 147 6.42 3.72 3.89
C ASN A 147 7.37 3.94 2.72
#